data_AF-A0AAN6FHT8-F1
#
_entry.id   AF-A0AAN6FHT8-F1
#
_cell.length_a   1.000
_cell.length_b   1.000
_cell.length_c   1.000
_cell.angle_alpha   90.00
_cell.angle_beta   90.00
_cell.angle_gamma   90.00
#
_symmetry.space_group_name_H-M   'P 1'
#
loop_
_entity.id
_entity.type
_entity.pdbx_description
1 polymer ?
#
loop_
_entity_poly.entity_id
_entity_poly.type
_entity_poly.pdbx_seq_one_letter_code
_entity_poly.pdbx_strand_id
1 'polypeptide(L)'
;MCGVLIVLLAHIIEAPRRRVYPGNSKEQQGEPHLPSRRVLGTYVFRGPILALSTHSNVLGLGPISEAVNDTNWTTTISTYRRIDLESFPVDFHSLPMAQPNGINGHTDGTKPSDPIPATHLLASFAANAQTTHLTAALRTKVKEVLLDFIGVTVGALTHADSTVPILTAITALQGPTVTATSPGVCTVLAQGEPRFLKQYAGLLNAALGHSLDFDDTYAPGTLHAGVTTISAALAEAESLANEGRAPSADEVMLAISVAYEVTCRLGRELGYEAYSRGFHNTSTAGIFGSIAALAVLRHLDTRTLEMAYGLAGSKAAGSMQYLDNGSWNKRLHPGFAVHDAFMCVALAEAGVVGASRILEGTSGFFKAYTPSESVDLGRLVEDLGEKWEWLGSSLKPYPACRMTHAFIELSGNMQAARAKSSRVSQDEIESVELRMSPANYILVGDPTPNKRHPTNVIDAQFSAYFQVAHSLLYGAKTGDMSPYSRLEDPAIHQLTDKISVKTDKSMSGFGAKMSVQWTDGQSDSKEQQIPLGETEHPFTRDKVEEKFMALAVPVYGETKSSQIVQAVDSLEEMSILQLLKLLR
;
A
#
# COMPACT_ATOMS: atom_id res chain seq x y z
N MET A 1 -48.68 -6.20 32.01
CA MET A 1 -49.33 -5.14 31.20
C MET A 1 -48.46 -3.90 31.26
N CYS A 2 -47.99 -3.43 30.10
CA CYS A 2 -47.59 -2.05 29.76
C CYS A 2 -46.86 -2.15 28.41
N GLY A 3 -47.50 -1.65 27.34
CA GLY A 3 -46.98 -1.78 25.98
C GLY A 3 -45.98 -0.67 25.65
N VAL A 4 -44.93 -1.02 24.91
CA VAL A 4 -44.03 -0.04 24.29
C VAL A 4 -44.54 0.25 22.88
N LEU A 5 -44.85 1.52 22.60
CA LEU A 5 -45.33 1.99 21.31
C LEU A 5 -44.13 2.28 20.40
N ILE A 6 -43.98 1.53 19.30
CA ILE A 6 -42.99 1.83 18.26
C ILE A 6 -43.66 2.68 17.19
N VAL A 7 -43.18 3.91 17.00
CA VAL A 7 -43.63 4.82 15.93
C VAL A 7 -42.81 4.55 14.67
N LEU A 8 -43.46 4.02 13.62
CA LEU A 8 -42.88 3.94 12.29
C LEU A 8 -43.04 5.29 11.56
N LEU A 9 -41.92 5.94 11.28
CA LEU A 9 -41.84 7.08 10.36
C LEU A 9 -41.53 6.56 8.95
N ALA A 10 -42.58 6.33 8.17
CA ALA A 10 -42.46 6.20 6.72
C ALA A 10 -42.52 7.60 6.09
N HIS A 11 -41.50 7.96 5.30
CA HIS A 11 -41.58 9.09 4.38
C HIS A 11 -41.22 8.64 2.96
N ILE A 12 -41.91 9.26 2.00
CA ILE A 12 -42.07 8.80 0.63
C ILE A 12 -40.82 9.13 -0.19
N ILE A 13 -40.32 8.14 -0.93
CA ILE A 13 -39.29 8.38 -1.96
C ILE A 13 -40.01 8.85 -3.23
N GLU A 14 -39.95 10.16 -3.52
CA GLU A 14 -40.31 10.68 -4.84
C GLU A 14 -39.20 10.39 -5.86
N ALA A 15 -39.55 9.79 -6.99
CA ALA A 15 -38.63 9.57 -8.10
C ALA A 15 -38.42 10.86 -8.91
N PRO A 16 -37.18 11.18 -9.36
CA PRO A 16 -36.92 12.40 -10.10
C PRO A 16 -37.57 12.39 -11.49
N ARG A 17 -38.38 13.42 -11.77
CA ARG A 17 -39.08 13.60 -13.05
C ARG A 17 -38.08 13.84 -14.18
N ARG A 18 -38.16 13.06 -15.26
CA ARG A 18 -37.45 13.34 -16.52
C ARG A 18 -37.92 14.68 -17.09
N ARG A 19 -36.99 15.62 -17.35
CA ARG A 19 -37.28 16.80 -18.16
C ARG A 19 -37.40 16.40 -19.63
N VAL A 20 -38.49 16.85 -20.26
CA VAL A 20 -38.71 16.78 -21.71
C VAL A 20 -38.24 18.10 -22.31
N TYR A 21 -37.41 18.05 -23.35
CA TYR A 21 -37.15 19.19 -24.23
C TYR A 21 -37.95 19.00 -25.53
N PRO A 22 -38.70 20.01 -26.02
CA PRO A 22 -39.29 19.96 -27.35
C PRO A 22 -38.20 20.18 -28.41
N GLY A 23 -38.22 19.36 -29.47
CA GLY A 23 -37.21 19.43 -30.53
C GLY A 23 -37.50 20.49 -31.58
N ASN A 24 -36.58 20.61 -32.54
CA ASN A 24 -36.88 21.17 -33.85
C ASN A 24 -36.21 20.31 -34.93
N SER A 25 -36.78 20.29 -36.14
CA SER A 25 -36.64 19.20 -37.10
C SER A 25 -35.88 19.56 -38.38
N LYS A 26 -35.20 18.55 -38.95
CA LYS A 26 -35.03 18.19 -40.39
C LYS A 26 -33.79 17.29 -40.54
N GLU A 27 -33.92 16.02 -40.97
CA GLU A 27 -33.90 15.57 -42.38
C GLU A 27 -32.53 15.82 -43.07
N GLN A 28 -31.80 14.85 -43.65
CA GLN A 28 -32.18 13.57 -44.30
C GLN A 28 -31.07 12.48 -44.30
N GLN A 29 -31.51 11.21 -44.28
CA GLN A 29 -31.01 10.00 -45.02
C GLN A 29 -29.54 9.50 -44.94
N GLY A 30 -29.35 8.19 -44.71
CA GLY A 30 -28.14 7.45 -45.17
C GLY A 30 -27.65 6.22 -44.37
N GLU A 31 -28.48 5.20 -44.08
CA GLU A 31 -27.99 3.88 -43.57
C GLU A 31 -27.73 2.86 -44.70
N PRO A 32 -26.91 1.83 -44.43
CA PRO A 32 -27.36 0.47 -44.75
C PRO A 32 -27.13 -0.59 -43.64
N HIS A 33 -28.24 -1.18 -43.20
CA HIS A 33 -28.45 -2.61 -42.90
C HIS A 33 -27.62 -3.35 -41.82
N LEU A 34 -28.28 -3.62 -40.68
CA LEU A 34 -28.06 -4.80 -39.84
C LEU A 34 -29.33 -5.69 -39.85
N PRO A 35 -29.21 -7.03 -39.94
CA PRO A 35 -30.35 -7.95 -39.84
C PRO A 35 -30.77 -8.20 -38.38
N SER A 36 -32.02 -8.58 -38.15
CA SER A 36 -32.61 -8.66 -36.80
C SER A 36 -33.35 -9.99 -36.50
N ARG A 37 -33.48 -10.30 -35.19
CA ARG A 37 -34.27 -11.40 -34.57
C ARG A 37 -33.64 -12.80 -34.79
N ARG A 38 -33.73 -13.79 -33.89
CA ARG A 38 -34.60 -14.15 -32.72
C ARG A 38 -33.74 -15.11 -31.83
N VAL A 39 -34.00 -15.52 -30.58
CA VAL A 39 -35.14 -15.55 -29.62
C VAL A 39 -34.58 -15.36 -28.19
N LEU A 40 -35.40 -14.99 -27.19
CA LEU A 40 -35.07 -15.09 -25.75
C LEU A 40 -35.54 -16.44 -25.18
N GLY A 41 -34.63 -17.25 -24.62
CA GLY A 41 -34.93 -18.52 -23.96
C GLY A 41 -34.92 -18.40 -22.44
N THR A 42 -36.06 -18.60 -21.79
CA THR A 42 -36.20 -18.56 -20.33
C THR A 42 -35.74 -19.90 -19.71
N TYR A 43 -34.62 -19.89 -18.99
CA TYR A 43 -34.20 -21.07 -18.22
C TYR A 43 -34.89 -21.11 -16.85
N VAL A 44 -35.69 -22.16 -16.62
CA VAL A 44 -36.31 -22.45 -15.32
C VAL A 44 -35.41 -23.44 -14.57
N PHE A 45 -34.76 -23.00 -13.50
CA PHE A 45 -34.08 -23.91 -12.57
C PHE A 45 -35.11 -24.59 -11.66
N ARG A 46 -35.23 -25.92 -11.78
CA ARG A 46 -35.85 -26.77 -10.76
C ARG A 46 -34.77 -27.27 -9.80
N GLY A 47 -34.76 -26.78 -8.56
CA GLY A 47 -33.99 -27.36 -7.47
C GLY A 47 -34.79 -28.46 -6.76
N PRO A 48 -34.17 -29.56 -6.29
CA PRO A 48 -34.84 -30.55 -5.44
C PRO A 48 -35.03 -30.02 -4.01
N ILE A 49 -36.23 -30.19 -3.47
CA ILE A 49 -36.54 -29.94 -2.07
C ILE A 49 -36.03 -31.13 -1.25
N LEU A 50 -35.10 -30.90 -0.31
CA LEU A 50 -34.75 -31.90 0.71
C LEU A 50 -35.59 -31.62 1.97
N ALA A 51 -36.32 -32.64 2.43
CA ALA A 51 -37.21 -32.51 3.58
C ALA A 51 -36.44 -32.63 4.91
N LEU A 52 -36.72 -31.72 5.85
CA LEU A 52 -36.33 -31.87 7.26
C LEU A 52 -37.36 -32.76 7.97
N SER A 53 -36.98 -33.99 8.31
CA SER A 53 -37.78 -34.86 9.16
C SER A 53 -37.57 -34.50 10.63
N THR A 54 -38.60 -33.99 11.29
CA THR A 54 -38.64 -33.90 12.75
C THR A 54 -38.86 -35.28 13.37
N HIS A 55 -38.10 -35.62 14.40
CA HIS A 55 -38.38 -36.75 15.28
C HIS A 55 -38.54 -36.27 16.71
N SER A 56 -39.79 -36.04 17.08
CA SER A 56 -40.25 -35.92 18.45
C SER A 56 -40.12 -37.27 19.13
N ASN A 57 -39.53 -37.33 20.32
CA ASN A 57 -39.81 -38.41 21.26
C ASN A 57 -40.17 -37.80 22.61
N VAL A 58 -41.38 -38.12 23.08
CA VAL A 58 -41.97 -37.60 24.32
C VAL A 58 -41.98 -38.73 25.33
N LEU A 59 -41.28 -38.53 26.45
CA LEU A 59 -41.61 -39.14 27.73
C LEU A 59 -41.42 -38.05 28.80
N GLY A 60 -42.52 -37.62 29.41
CA GLY A 60 -42.49 -36.63 30.49
C GLY A 60 -42.77 -37.28 31.85
N LEU A 61 -42.38 -36.58 32.91
CA LEU A 61 -43.00 -36.64 34.24
C LEU A 61 -42.97 -35.23 34.86
N GLY A 62 -43.90 -34.97 35.78
CA GLY A 62 -44.28 -33.62 36.20
C GLY A 62 -43.36 -32.90 37.20
N PRO A 63 -43.75 -31.69 37.65
CA PRO A 63 -42.89 -30.80 38.44
C PRO A 63 -42.90 -31.12 39.94
N ILE A 64 -41.78 -30.87 40.61
CA ILE A 64 -41.68 -30.79 42.07
C ILE A 64 -40.90 -29.50 42.43
N SER A 65 -41.32 -28.86 43.51
CA SER A 65 -40.90 -27.53 43.95
C SER A 65 -39.91 -27.56 45.14
N GLU A 66 -39.27 -26.41 45.37
CA GLU A 66 -38.63 -25.96 46.62
C GLU A 66 -37.28 -26.56 47.09
N ALA A 67 -36.69 -25.82 48.03
CA ALA A 67 -35.50 -26.09 48.87
C ALA A 67 -34.10 -25.71 48.34
N VAL A 68 -33.75 -24.46 48.70
CA VAL A 68 -32.41 -23.88 48.88
C VAL A 68 -31.41 -24.81 49.59
N ASN A 69 -30.18 -24.96 49.07
CA ASN A 69 -28.92 -24.69 49.82
C ASN A 69 -27.64 -24.92 49.00
N ASP A 70 -26.82 -23.87 48.97
CA ASP A 70 -25.35 -23.80 49.12
C ASP A 70 -24.31 -24.70 48.40
N THR A 71 -23.19 -24.03 48.08
CA THR A 71 -21.82 -24.50 47.77
C THR A 71 -21.42 -25.00 46.35
N ASN A 72 -20.22 -24.54 45.98
CA ASN A 72 -19.25 -25.07 44.99
C ASN A 72 -19.50 -24.91 43.48
N TRP A 73 -19.11 -23.74 42.96
CA TRP A 73 -18.70 -23.58 41.56
C TRP A 73 -17.29 -24.17 41.32
N THR A 74 -17.20 -25.42 40.87
CA THR A 74 -15.98 -25.94 40.22
C THR A 74 -16.31 -26.92 39.09
N THR A 75 -15.71 -26.70 37.92
CA THR A 75 -15.53 -27.65 36.81
C THR A 75 -16.79 -28.09 36.03
N THR A 76 -16.92 -27.63 34.77
CA THR A 76 -17.10 -28.47 33.56
C THR A 76 -17.14 -27.58 32.31
N ILE A 77 -15.98 -27.38 31.65
CA ILE A 77 -15.91 -27.13 30.20
C ILE A 77 -14.75 -27.96 29.66
N SER A 78 -15.03 -29.20 29.27
CA SER A 78 -14.10 -30.06 28.55
C SER A 78 -14.83 -30.82 27.44
N THR A 79 -14.90 -30.21 26.26
CA THR A 79 -14.99 -30.87 24.93
C THR A 79 -15.09 -29.84 23.81
N TYR A 80 -14.03 -29.04 23.60
CA TYR A 80 -13.68 -28.68 22.22
C TYR A 80 -12.73 -29.77 21.72
N ARG A 81 -13.19 -30.61 20.79
CA ARG A 81 -12.27 -31.51 20.07
C ARG A 81 -11.32 -30.64 19.26
N ARG A 82 -10.02 -30.82 19.45
CA ARG A 82 -9.04 -30.50 18.40
C ARG A 82 -9.51 -31.17 17.11
N ILE A 83 -9.57 -30.41 16.02
CA ILE A 83 -9.50 -31.01 14.69
C ILE A 83 -8.01 -31.31 14.49
N ASP A 84 -7.62 -32.58 14.57
CA ASP A 84 -6.25 -33.00 14.26
C ASP A 84 -6.06 -32.92 12.75
N LEU A 85 -5.35 -31.88 12.30
CA LEU A 85 -5.02 -31.68 10.88
C LEU A 85 -4.11 -32.80 10.32
N GLU A 86 -3.44 -33.56 11.19
CA GLU A 86 -2.72 -34.79 10.82
C GLU A 86 -3.62 -35.88 10.21
N SER A 87 -4.95 -35.80 10.39
CA SER A 87 -5.89 -36.79 9.84
C SER A 87 -6.27 -36.57 8.35
N PHE A 88 -5.74 -35.54 7.70
CA PHE A 88 -5.86 -35.31 6.25
C PHE A 88 -4.49 -35.11 5.57
N PRO A 89 -3.65 -36.16 5.47
CA PRO A 89 -2.42 -36.08 4.67
C PRO A 89 -2.79 -36.00 3.18
N VAL A 90 -2.88 -34.79 2.65
CA VAL A 90 -2.86 -34.55 1.20
C VAL A 90 -1.43 -34.82 0.74
N ASP A 91 -1.21 -35.93 0.04
CA ASP A 91 0.07 -36.18 -0.63
C ASP A 91 0.23 -35.18 -1.79
N PHE A 92 0.90 -34.07 -1.51
CA PHE A 92 1.13 -33.00 -2.47
C PHE A 92 1.92 -33.47 -3.70
N HIS A 93 2.75 -34.51 -3.61
CA HIS A 93 3.46 -35.07 -4.76
C HIS A 93 2.53 -35.89 -5.67
N SER A 94 1.39 -36.37 -5.15
CA SER A 94 0.38 -37.12 -5.92
C SER A 94 -0.63 -36.26 -6.67
N LEU A 95 -0.79 -34.98 -6.29
CA LEU A 95 -1.64 -34.04 -7.02
C LEU A 95 -1.10 -33.88 -8.45
N PRO A 96 -1.86 -34.27 -9.50
CA PRO A 96 -1.39 -34.19 -10.87
C PRO A 96 -0.97 -32.75 -11.18
N MET A 97 0.09 -32.59 -11.97
CA MET A 97 0.37 -31.28 -12.58
C MET A 97 -0.92 -30.79 -13.21
N ALA A 98 -1.38 -29.62 -12.79
CA ALA A 98 -2.44 -28.90 -13.47
C ALA A 98 -1.87 -28.47 -14.83
N GLN A 99 -1.91 -29.40 -15.78
CA GLN A 99 -1.78 -29.10 -17.20
C GLN A 99 -2.68 -27.89 -17.45
N PRO A 100 -2.15 -26.76 -17.94
CA PRO A 100 -2.97 -25.57 -18.14
C PRO A 100 -4.14 -25.97 -19.02
N ASN A 101 -5.37 -25.86 -18.46
CA ASN A 101 -6.58 -26.20 -19.19
C ASN A 101 -6.52 -25.49 -20.54
N GLY A 102 -6.57 -26.28 -21.62
CA GLY A 102 -6.26 -25.81 -22.97
C GLY A 102 -6.98 -24.49 -23.27
N ILE A 103 -6.24 -23.53 -23.84
CA ILE A 103 -6.67 -22.14 -23.97
C ILE A 103 -8.09 -22.07 -24.54
N ASN A 104 -9.05 -21.60 -23.74
CA ASN A 104 -10.40 -21.27 -24.20
C ASN A 104 -10.35 -19.99 -25.05
N GLY A 105 -9.77 -20.07 -26.24
CA GLY A 105 -9.59 -18.94 -27.16
C GLY A 105 -8.61 -19.24 -28.30
N HIS A 106 -9.14 -19.25 -29.52
CA HIS A 106 -8.47 -19.24 -30.84
C HIS A 106 -6.96 -19.49 -30.93
N THR A 107 -6.60 -20.63 -31.54
CA THR A 107 -5.26 -20.93 -32.03
C THR A 107 -5.00 -20.27 -33.40
N ASP A 108 -4.26 -19.16 -33.43
CA ASP A 108 -3.58 -18.74 -34.65
C ASP A 108 -2.19 -19.40 -34.74
N GLY A 109 -1.87 -19.91 -35.94
CA GLY A 109 -0.97 -21.05 -36.16
C GLY A 109 0.54 -20.81 -36.09
N THR A 110 1.03 -19.86 -35.29
CA THR A 110 2.47 -19.69 -35.02
C THR A 110 2.78 -20.14 -33.60
N LYS A 111 3.56 -21.20 -33.42
CA LYS A 111 4.15 -21.51 -32.10
C LYS A 111 5.08 -20.35 -31.71
N PRO A 112 4.78 -19.56 -30.66
CA PRO A 112 5.77 -18.67 -30.08
C PRO A 112 6.91 -19.52 -29.51
N SER A 113 8.09 -18.94 -29.33
CA SER A 113 9.04 -19.45 -28.34
C SER A 113 8.32 -19.61 -27.00
N ASP A 114 8.57 -20.69 -26.25
CA ASP A 114 7.90 -20.91 -24.97
C ASP A 114 8.05 -19.65 -24.10
N PRO A 115 6.94 -19.03 -23.67
CA PRO A 115 6.99 -17.73 -23.01
C PRO A 115 7.72 -17.86 -21.68
N ILE A 116 8.57 -16.88 -21.38
CA ILE A 116 9.39 -16.83 -20.15
C ILE A 116 8.46 -17.11 -18.95
N PRO A 117 8.72 -18.17 -18.15
CA PRO A 117 7.85 -18.57 -17.05
C PRO A 117 8.12 -17.67 -15.83
N ALA A 118 7.84 -16.38 -15.98
CA ALA A 118 8.13 -15.32 -15.03
C ALA A 118 7.60 -15.62 -13.61
N THR A 119 6.37 -16.14 -13.53
CA THR A 119 5.76 -16.56 -12.25
C THR A 119 6.61 -17.62 -11.55
N HIS A 120 7.08 -18.63 -12.30
CA HIS A 120 7.91 -19.71 -11.76
C HIS A 120 9.26 -19.18 -11.31
N LEU A 121 9.95 -18.41 -12.16
CA LEU A 121 11.32 -17.95 -11.91
C LEU A 121 11.40 -17.00 -10.70
N LEU A 122 10.44 -16.08 -10.54
CA LEU A 122 10.38 -15.23 -9.33
C LEU A 122 10.03 -16.04 -8.07
N ALA A 123 9.12 -17.02 -8.17
CA ALA A 123 8.82 -17.92 -7.06
C ALA A 123 10.03 -18.79 -6.68
N SER A 124 10.77 -19.30 -7.67
CA SER A 124 12.03 -20.05 -7.44
C SER A 124 13.10 -19.18 -6.79
N PHE A 125 13.28 -17.94 -7.25
CA PHE A 125 14.24 -17.01 -6.65
C PHE A 125 13.94 -16.75 -5.17
N ALA A 126 12.70 -16.41 -4.83
CA ALA A 126 12.34 -16.11 -3.44
C ALA A 126 12.35 -17.36 -2.55
N ALA A 127 11.87 -18.52 -3.03
CA ALA A 127 11.90 -19.78 -2.29
C ALA A 127 13.32 -20.32 -2.03
N ASN A 128 14.28 -20.03 -2.92
CA ASN A 128 15.67 -20.47 -2.80
C ASN A 128 16.63 -19.35 -2.34
N ALA A 129 16.11 -18.23 -1.84
CA ALA A 129 16.94 -17.12 -1.36
C ALA A 129 17.75 -17.52 -0.13
N GLN A 130 19.04 -17.15 -0.10
CA GLN A 130 19.96 -17.47 0.99
C GLN A 130 20.60 -16.21 1.56
N THR A 131 20.97 -16.23 2.84
CA THR A 131 21.61 -15.09 3.53
C THR A 131 22.99 -14.75 2.94
N THR A 132 23.60 -15.67 2.20
CA THR A 132 24.80 -15.44 1.37
C THR A 132 24.59 -14.39 0.28
N HIS A 133 23.35 -14.10 -0.13
CA HIS A 133 23.05 -12.99 -1.04
C HIS A 133 23.16 -11.61 -0.37
N LEU A 134 23.20 -11.50 0.96
CA LEU A 134 23.28 -10.22 1.68
C LEU A 134 24.67 -9.59 1.63
N THR A 135 24.91 -8.88 0.53
CA THR A 135 26.04 -7.95 0.40
C THR A 135 26.01 -6.84 1.46
N ALA A 136 27.15 -6.21 1.72
CA ALA A 136 27.24 -5.06 2.62
C ALA A 136 26.32 -3.90 2.19
N ALA A 137 26.19 -3.66 0.87
CA ALA A 137 25.31 -2.63 0.33
C ALA A 137 23.83 -2.90 0.65
N LEU A 138 23.37 -4.15 0.54
CA LEU A 138 22.01 -4.53 0.94
C LEU A 138 21.79 -4.31 2.44
N ARG A 139 22.73 -4.72 3.30
CA ARG A 139 22.63 -4.54 4.76
C ARG A 139 22.52 -3.06 5.14
N THR A 140 23.39 -2.21 4.59
CA THR A 140 23.31 -0.75 4.78
C THR A 140 21.97 -0.20 4.30
N LYS A 141 21.53 -0.58 3.10
CA LYS A 141 20.29 -0.06 2.53
C LYS A 141 19.04 -0.51 3.30
N VAL A 142 19.01 -1.76 3.79
CA VAL A 142 17.92 -2.26 4.66
C VAL A 142 17.84 -1.44 5.94
N LYS A 143 18.97 -1.12 6.58
CA LYS A 143 19.00 -0.29 7.79
C LYS A 143 18.46 1.13 7.54
N GLU A 144 18.85 1.75 6.43
CA GLU A 144 18.33 3.08 6.04
C GLU A 144 16.80 3.06 5.86
N VAL A 145 16.27 2.13 5.06
CA VAL A 145 14.82 2.08 4.79
C VAL A 145 14.01 1.59 5.99
N LEU A 146 14.59 0.76 6.87
CA LEU A 146 13.97 0.35 8.13
C LEU A 146 13.86 1.52 9.11
N LEU A 147 14.92 2.32 9.27
CA LEU A 147 14.89 3.51 10.12
C LEU A 147 13.87 4.54 9.59
N ASP A 148 13.86 4.77 8.27
CA ASP A 148 12.88 5.64 7.61
C ASP A 148 11.44 5.15 7.85
N PHE A 149 11.18 3.86 7.57
CA PHE A 149 9.89 3.21 7.77
C PHE A 149 9.37 3.34 9.21
N ILE A 150 10.22 3.09 10.21
CA ILE A 150 9.84 3.26 11.62
C ILE A 150 9.45 4.72 11.86
N GLY A 151 10.27 5.68 11.43
CA GLY A 151 10.03 7.12 11.61
C GLY A 151 8.69 7.58 11.02
N VAL A 152 8.41 7.24 9.75
CA VAL A 152 7.14 7.64 9.09
C VAL A 152 5.93 6.92 9.68
N THR A 153 6.07 5.67 10.13
CA THR A 153 4.98 4.92 10.76
C THR A 153 4.59 5.49 12.11
N VAL A 154 5.57 5.86 12.96
CA VAL A 154 5.24 6.48 14.27
C VAL A 154 4.83 7.94 14.13
N GLY A 155 5.40 8.69 13.17
CA GLY A 155 4.97 10.06 12.88
C GLY A 155 3.50 10.15 12.40
N ALA A 156 2.95 9.08 11.83
CA ALA A 156 1.52 9.01 11.51
C ALA A 156 0.62 9.05 12.76
N LEU A 157 1.12 8.70 13.95
CA LEU A 157 0.36 8.80 15.19
C LEU A 157 0.11 10.25 15.62
N THR A 158 0.99 11.18 15.25
CA THR A 158 0.89 12.61 15.58
C THR A 158 0.42 13.48 14.43
N HIS A 159 0.59 13.03 13.17
CA HIS A 159 0.37 13.87 11.98
C HIS A 159 -0.64 13.32 10.95
N ALA A 160 -1.31 12.18 11.21
CA ALA A 160 -2.29 11.63 10.26
C ALA A 160 -3.68 11.40 10.88
N ASP A 161 -4.66 12.20 10.46
CA ASP A 161 -6.08 12.07 10.87
C ASP A 161 -6.69 10.68 10.58
N SER A 162 -6.14 9.98 9.59
CA SER A 162 -6.55 8.61 9.21
C SER A 162 -6.20 7.56 10.26
N THR A 163 -5.22 7.81 11.13
CA THR A 163 -4.69 6.83 12.07
C THR A 163 -5.76 6.32 13.03
N VAL A 164 -6.53 7.23 13.66
CA VAL A 164 -7.56 6.84 14.65
C VAL A 164 -8.68 6.02 13.99
N PRO A 165 -9.32 6.45 12.88
CA PRO A 165 -10.37 5.67 12.24
C PRO A 165 -9.91 4.30 11.71
N ILE A 166 -8.67 4.21 11.16
CA ILE A 166 -8.09 2.95 10.71
C ILE A 166 -7.86 2.00 11.90
N LEU A 167 -7.21 2.46 12.98
CA LEU A 167 -7.00 1.66 14.19
C LEU A 167 -8.32 1.20 14.81
N THR A 168 -9.33 2.09 14.88
CA THR A 168 -10.66 1.74 15.40
C THR A 168 -11.33 0.65 14.59
N ALA A 169 -11.35 0.76 13.25
CA ALA A 169 -11.99 -0.21 12.37
C ALA A 169 -11.31 -1.60 12.46
N ILE A 170 -9.98 -1.65 12.43
CA ILE A 170 -9.23 -2.92 12.49
C ILE A 170 -9.32 -3.56 13.87
N THR A 171 -9.28 -2.77 14.95
CA THR A 171 -9.51 -3.28 16.32
C THR A 171 -10.91 -3.91 16.45
N ALA A 172 -11.94 -3.29 15.84
CA ALA A 172 -13.30 -3.83 15.85
C ALA A 172 -13.44 -5.11 15.02
N LEU A 173 -12.80 -5.18 13.84
CA LEU A 173 -12.82 -6.37 12.96
C LEU A 173 -12.10 -7.58 13.55
N GLN A 174 -11.05 -7.35 14.34
CA GLN A 174 -10.35 -8.41 15.06
C GLN A 174 -11.18 -9.02 16.22
N GLY A 175 -12.06 -8.21 16.82
CA GLY A 175 -12.90 -8.61 17.94
C GLY A 175 -12.22 -8.45 19.32
N PRO A 176 -13.03 -8.42 20.40
CA PRO A 176 -12.58 -8.03 21.73
C PRO A 176 -11.82 -9.13 22.51
N THR A 177 -11.72 -10.34 21.95
CA THR A 177 -11.11 -11.49 22.62
C THR A 177 -9.60 -11.62 22.41
N VAL A 178 -9.02 -10.87 21.46
CA VAL A 178 -7.58 -10.87 21.20
C VAL A 178 -6.89 -9.88 22.13
N THR A 179 -5.93 -10.39 22.91
CA THR A 179 -5.19 -9.69 23.97
C THR A 179 -3.69 -9.85 23.78
N ALA A 180 -2.88 -9.14 24.56
CA ALA A 180 -1.41 -9.32 24.57
C ALA A 180 -0.92 -10.70 25.08
N THR A 181 -1.82 -11.54 25.57
CA THR A 181 -1.54 -12.93 25.95
C THR A 181 -2.10 -13.96 24.95
N SER A 182 -2.73 -13.50 23.86
CA SER A 182 -3.26 -14.38 22.82
C SER A 182 -2.12 -14.88 21.90
N PRO A 183 -2.11 -16.15 21.48
CA PRO A 183 -1.10 -16.64 20.54
C PRO A 183 -1.12 -15.88 19.20
N GLY A 184 0.05 -15.66 18.59
CA GLY A 184 0.16 -15.06 17.26
C GLY A 184 -0.14 -13.55 17.18
N VAL A 185 -0.19 -12.84 18.31
CA VAL A 185 -0.24 -11.36 18.29
C VAL A 185 1.12 -10.74 18.01
N CYS A 186 1.09 -9.63 17.29
CA CYS A 186 2.25 -8.85 16.87
C CYS A 186 2.07 -7.36 17.22
N THR A 187 3.18 -6.62 17.21
CA THR A 187 3.30 -5.21 17.51
C THR A 187 2.79 -4.35 16.36
N VAL A 188 1.96 -3.36 16.71
CA VAL A 188 1.78 -2.15 15.91
C VAL A 188 2.67 -1.09 16.53
N LEU A 189 3.50 -0.42 15.72
CA LEU A 189 4.55 0.47 16.22
C LEU A 189 3.98 1.59 17.08
N ALA A 190 4.58 1.83 18.25
CA ALA A 190 4.14 2.82 19.24
C ALA A 190 2.66 2.70 19.68
N GLN A 191 2.11 1.48 19.70
CA GLN A 191 0.76 1.17 20.23
C GLN A 191 0.78 0.31 21.50
N GLY A 192 1.93 0.26 22.20
CA GLY A 192 2.12 -0.53 23.41
C GLY A 192 2.35 -2.02 23.12
N GLU A 193 1.98 -2.88 24.06
CA GLU A 193 2.20 -4.33 23.92
C GLU A 193 1.46 -4.94 22.72
N PRO A 194 2.01 -6.02 22.10
CA PRO A 194 1.42 -6.70 20.97
C PRO A 194 -0.03 -7.06 21.25
N ARG A 195 -0.94 -6.77 20.32
CA ARG A 195 -2.37 -7.08 20.51
C ARG A 195 -3.14 -7.27 19.21
N PHE A 196 -2.44 -7.38 18.09
CA PHE A 196 -3.04 -7.55 16.77
C PHE A 196 -2.56 -8.85 16.13
N LEU A 197 -3.46 -9.63 15.56
CA LEU A 197 -3.09 -10.79 14.74
C LEU A 197 -2.18 -10.34 13.59
N LYS A 198 -1.21 -11.17 13.19
CA LYS A 198 -0.13 -10.76 12.26
C LYS A 198 -0.60 -10.06 10.98
N GLN A 199 -1.68 -10.50 10.36
CA GLN A 199 -2.26 -9.88 9.16
C GLN A 199 -2.84 -8.48 9.42
N TYR A 200 -3.33 -8.22 10.63
CA TYR A 200 -3.80 -6.90 11.06
C TYR A 200 -2.68 -6.00 11.57
N ALA A 201 -1.67 -6.56 12.25
CA ALA A 201 -0.47 -5.81 12.64
C ALA A 201 0.30 -5.31 11.39
N GLY A 202 0.51 -6.19 10.42
CA GLY A 202 1.12 -5.86 9.13
C GLY A 202 0.30 -4.83 8.34
N LEU A 203 -1.03 -4.98 8.27
CA LEU A 203 -1.92 -3.98 7.66
C LEU A 203 -1.76 -2.60 8.30
N LEU A 204 -1.80 -2.54 9.63
CA LEU A 204 -1.75 -1.29 10.38
C LEU A 204 -0.40 -0.61 10.23
N ASN A 205 0.71 -1.33 10.40
CA ASN A 205 2.05 -0.76 10.22
C ASN A 205 2.25 -0.23 8.79
N ALA A 206 1.80 -0.96 7.77
CA ALA A 206 1.86 -0.51 6.38
C ALA A 206 0.98 0.73 6.10
N ALA A 207 -0.24 0.75 6.65
CA ALA A 207 -1.17 1.86 6.46
C ALA A 207 -0.73 3.14 7.18
N LEU A 208 -0.17 3.02 8.39
CA LEU A 208 0.40 4.14 9.14
C LEU A 208 1.68 4.63 8.44
N GLY A 209 2.61 3.75 8.06
CA GLY A 209 3.83 4.13 7.34
C GLY A 209 3.59 4.91 6.05
N HIS A 210 2.52 4.58 5.33
CA HIS A 210 2.13 5.25 4.08
C HIS A 210 1.19 6.47 4.27
N SER A 211 0.80 6.77 5.52
CA SER A 211 -0.18 7.83 5.81
C SER A 211 0.36 9.24 5.57
N LEU A 212 1.65 9.47 5.80
CA LEU A 212 2.28 10.78 5.62
C LEU A 212 2.74 11.04 4.17
N ASP A 213 2.54 10.09 3.26
CA ASP A 213 3.16 10.10 1.92
C ASP A 213 4.66 10.43 1.99
N PHE A 214 5.33 9.95 3.04
CA PHE A 214 6.68 10.33 3.40
C PHE A 214 7.66 9.16 3.36
N ASP A 215 7.16 7.97 3.09
CA ASP A 215 7.87 6.72 2.88
C ASP A 215 8.72 6.73 1.60
N ASP A 216 9.53 5.67 1.44
CA ASP A 216 10.47 5.45 0.34
C ASP A 216 9.81 5.52 -1.06
N THR A 217 10.59 5.68 -2.12
CA THR A 217 10.06 5.67 -3.49
C THR A 217 11.04 5.05 -4.47
N TYR A 218 10.58 4.06 -5.23
CA TYR A 218 11.31 3.49 -6.36
C TYR A 218 10.82 4.15 -7.67
N ALA A 219 11.63 5.05 -8.23
CA ALA A 219 11.25 5.90 -9.36
C ALA A 219 10.80 5.11 -10.61
N PRO A 220 11.53 4.07 -11.09
CA PRO A 220 11.16 3.36 -12.32
C PRO A 220 9.80 2.64 -12.23
N GLY A 221 9.39 2.21 -11.03
CA GLY A 221 8.12 1.53 -10.81
C GLY A 221 6.97 2.43 -10.35
N THR A 222 7.23 3.72 -10.12
CA THR A 222 6.27 4.68 -9.52
C THR A 222 5.58 4.07 -8.29
N LEU A 223 6.34 3.59 -7.31
CA LEU A 223 5.78 2.90 -6.14
C LEU A 223 6.58 3.11 -4.85
N HIS A 224 5.97 2.68 -3.75
CA HIS A 224 6.53 2.68 -2.40
C HIS A 224 6.69 1.22 -1.95
N ALA A 225 7.91 0.68 -1.97
CA ALA A 225 8.12 -0.73 -1.69
C ALA A 225 8.16 -1.00 -0.18
N GLY A 226 8.90 -0.19 0.59
CA GLY A 226 9.20 -0.41 2.00
C GLY A 226 7.98 -0.64 2.89
N VAL A 227 6.92 0.16 2.71
CA VAL A 227 5.69 0.03 3.50
C VAL A 227 4.98 -1.31 3.35
N THR A 228 5.15 -2.02 2.23
CA THR A 228 4.60 -3.38 2.05
C THR A 228 5.58 -4.49 2.46
N THR A 229 6.87 -4.31 2.17
CA THR A 229 7.89 -5.35 2.36
C THR A 229 8.31 -5.45 3.82
N ILE A 230 8.61 -4.32 4.46
CA ILE A 230 9.06 -4.23 5.85
C ILE A 230 7.91 -4.63 6.79
N SER A 231 6.70 -4.12 6.56
CA SER A 231 5.52 -4.44 7.38
C SER A 231 5.18 -5.94 7.38
N ALA A 232 5.27 -6.61 6.23
CA ALA A 232 5.06 -8.05 6.12
C ALA A 232 6.18 -8.83 6.83
N ALA A 233 7.45 -8.46 6.59
CA ALA A 233 8.60 -9.12 7.20
C ALA A 233 8.61 -9.00 8.73
N LEU A 234 8.35 -7.80 9.29
CA LEU A 234 8.32 -7.59 10.74
C LEU A 234 7.20 -8.38 11.42
N ALA A 235 5.98 -8.36 10.85
CA ALA A 235 4.83 -9.05 11.43
C ALA A 235 4.98 -10.58 11.39
N GLU A 236 5.50 -11.14 10.29
CA GLU A 236 5.75 -12.58 10.23
C GLU A 236 6.95 -13.01 11.08
N ALA A 237 8.03 -12.21 11.14
CA ALA A 237 9.17 -12.53 11.99
C ALA A 237 8.82 -12.53 13.48
N GLU A 238 7.93 -11.62 13.93
CA GLU A 238 7.39 -11.66 15.31
C GLU A 238 6.47 -12.87 15.53
N SER A 239 5.58 -13.19 14.58
CA SER A 239 4.72 -14.38 14.67
C SER A 239 5.54 -15.66 14.82
N LEU A 240 6.54 -15.85 13.96
CA LEU A 240 7.42 -17.01 13.97
C LEU A 240 8.24 -17.11 15.26
N ALA A 241 8.73 -15.98 15.77
CA ALA A 241 9.42 -15.94 17.05
C ALA A 241 8.50 -16.29 18.23
N ASN A 242 7.24 -15.84 18.20
CA ASN A 242 6.20 -16.22 19.17
C ASN A 242 5.76 -17.70 19.03
N GLU A 243 5.88 -18.28 17.83
CA GLU A 243 5.69 -19.72 17.54
C GLU A 243 6.93 -20.58 17.92
N GLY A 244 8.01 -19.96 18.42
CA GLY A 244 9.22 -20.65 18.89
C GLY A 244 10.34 -20.79 17.85
N ARG A 245 10.18 -20.25 16.64
CA ARG A 245 11.20 -20.20 15.58
C ARG A 245 11.54 -18.75 15.25
N ALA A 246 12.32 -18.10 16.12
CA ALA A 246 12.77 -16.73 15.89
C ALA A 246 13.75 -16.65 14.71
N PRO A 247 13.44 -15.92 13.63
CA PRO A 247 14.40 -15.70 12.54
C PRO A 247 15.58 -14.85 13.01
N SER A 248 16.75 -15.10 12.43
CA SER A 248 17.93 -14.24 12.59
C SER A 248 17.73 -12.86 11.94
N ALA A 249 18.53 -11.87 12.36
CA ALA A 249 18.55 -10.55 11.72
C ALA A 249 18.84 -10.66 10.21
N ASP A 250 19.73 -11.57 9.82
CA ASP A 250 20.06 -11.85 8.42
C ASP A 250 18.86 -12.42 7.62
N GLU A 251 18.07 -13.33 8.19
CA GLU A 251 16.86 -13.82 7.53
C GLU A 251 15.80 -12.71 7.35
N VAL A 252 15.67 -11.80 8.32
CA VAL A 252 14.77 -10.64 8.21
C VAL A 252 15.27 -9.65 7.14
N MET A 253 16.57 -9.33 7.13
CA MET A 253 17.15 -8.44 6.11
C MET A 253 17.09 -9.05 4.71
N LEU A 254 17.24 -10.37 4.58
CA LEU A 254 17.08 -11.10 3.32
C LEU A 254 15.62 -11.06 2.85
N ALA A 255 14.67 -11.34 3.74
CA ALA A 255 13.24 -11.30 3.43
C ALA A 255 12.80 -9.90 2.96
N ILE A 256 13.27 -8.84 3.63
CA ILE A 256 13.06 -7.45 3.19
C ILE A 256 13.67 -7.25 1.80
N SER A 257 14.93 -7.62 1.58
CA SER A 257 15.64 -7.43 0.30
C SER A 257 14.95 -8.13 -0.87
N VAL A 258 14.57 -9.40 -0.71
CA VAL A 258 13.86 -10.20 -1.73
C VAL A 258 12.48 -9.62 -2.02
N ALA A 259 11.74 -9.21 -0.99
CA ALA A 259 10.42 -8.60 -1.13
C ALA A 259 10.46 -7.24 -1.86
N TYR A 260 11.49 -6.44 -1.58
CA TYR A 260 11.79 -5.21 -2.32
C TYR A 260 12.08 -5.50 -3.78
N GLU A 261 12.96 -6.46 -4.08
CA GLU A 261 13.35 -6.81 -5.45
C GLU A 261 12.16 -7.26 -6.29
N VAL A 262 11.32 -8.15 -5.75
CA VAL A 262 10.07 -8.59 -6.40
C VAL A 262 9.14 -7.39 -6.64
N THR A 263 8.94 -6.53 -5.64
CA THR A 263 8.05 -5.35 -5.76
C THR A 263 8.54 -4.38 -6.83
N CYS A 264 9.82 -4.00 -6.78
CA CYS A 264 10.41 -3.00 -7.66
C CYS A 264 10.44 -3.47 -9.12
N ARG A 265 10.81 -4.73 -9.38
CA ARG A 265 10.81 -5.31 -10.72
C ARG A 265 9.41 -5.40 -11.32
N LEU A 266 8.42 -5.88 -10.56
CA LEU A 266 7.02 -5.90 -11.00
C LEU A 266 6.50 -4.49 -11.27
N GLY A 267 6.81 -3.53 -10.40
CA GLY A 267 6.43 -2.13 -10.56
C GLY A 267 7.02 -1.50 -11.81
N ARG A 268 8.30 -1.76 -12.11
CA ARG A 268 8.99 -1.26 -13.30
C ARG A 268 8.33 -1.73 -14.59
N GLU A 269 7.92 -3.00 -14.65
CA GLU A 269 7.23 -3.56 -15.82
C GLU A 269 5.75 -3.14 -15.93
N LEU A 270 5.10 -2.77 -14.81
CA LEU A 270 3.80 -2.09 -14.85
C LEU A 270 3.90 -0.67 -15.45
N GLY A 271 4.99 0.03 -15.09
CA GLY A 271 5.27 1.40 -15.50
C GLY A 271 4.26 2.43 -14.98
N TYR A 272 4.30 3.61 -15.58
CA TYR A 272 3.30 4.66 -15.36
C TYR A 272 1.97 4.32 -16.06
N GLU A 273 1.99 3.41 -17.02
CA GLU A 273 0.86 3.01 -17.82
C GLU A 273 -0.21 2.27 -16.99
N ALA A 274 0.17 1.62 -15.89
CA ALA A 274 -0.78 1.10 -14.90
C ALA A 274 -1.53 2.21 -14.12
N TYR A 275 -0.86 3.33 -13.83
CA TYR A 275 -1.51 4.54 -13.30
C TYR A 275 -2.52 5.10 -14.32
N SER A 276 -2.23 5.05 -15.62
CA SER A 276 -3.20 5.46 -16.66
C SER A 276 -4.48 4.60 -16.70
N ARG A 277 -4.43 3.36 -16.18
CA ARG A 277 -5.60 2.48 -15.97
C ARG A 277 -6.29 2.67 -14.60
N GLY A 278 -5.78 3.56 -13.75
CA GLY A 278 -6.36 3.86 -12.43
C GLY A 278 -5.85 2.96 -11.29
N PHE A 279 -4.76 2.22 -11.47
CA PHE A 279 -4.19 1.34 -10.45
C PHE A 279 -2.96 1.92 -9.75
N HIS A 280 -2.87 1.71 -8.44
CA HIS A 280 -1.77 2.14 -7.57
C HIS A 280 -0.71 1.03 -7.39
N ASN A 281 0.42 1.14 -8.11
CA ASN A 281 1.48 0.12 -8.18
C ASN A 281 1.99 -0.36 -6.81
N THR A 282 2.09 0.54 -5.82
CA THR A 282 2.42 0.24 -4.41
C THR A 282 1.66 -0.95 -3.83
N SER A 283 0.39 -1.14 -4.19
CA SER A 283 -0.43 -2.24 -3.67
C SER A 283 -0.56 -3.39 -4.67
N THR A 284 -0.69 -3.10 -5.96
CA THR A 284 -0.82 -4.14 -6.99
C THR A 284 0.46 -4.95 -7.16
N ALA A 285 1.65 -4.32 -7.10
CA ALA A 285 2.93 -5.03 -7.07
C ALA A 285 3.35 -5.44 -5.65
N GLY A 286 3.10 -4.57 -4.65
CA GLY A 286 3.53 -4.80 -3.26
C GLY A 286 2.98 -6.07 -2.62
N ILE A 287 1.78 -6.54 -3.01
CA ILE A 287 1.25 -7.83 -2.52
C ILE A 287 2.17 -9.01 -2.86
N PHE A 288 2.79 -9.04 -4.04
CA PHE A 288 3.71 -10.10 -4.45
C PHE A 288 5.03 -10.02 -3.66
N GLY A 289 5.51 -8.80 -3.38
CA GLY A 289 6.65 -8.57 -2.49
C GLY A 289 6.39 -9.00 -1.05
N SER A 290 5.25 -8.60 -0.47
CA SER A 290 4.83 -9.06 0.86
C SER A 290 4.76 -10.59 0.92
N ILE A 291 4.18 -11.25 -0.09
CA ILE A 291 4.19 -12.73 -0.16
C ILE A 291 5.62 -13.29 -0.24
N ALA A 292 6.54 -12.64 -0.96
CA ALA A 292 7.94 -13.06 -1.00
C ALA A 292 8.64 -12.91 0.36
N ALA A 293 8.36 -11.86 1.14
CA ALA A 293 8.87 -11.73 2.52
C ALA A 293 8.38 -12.90 3.40
N LEU A 294 7.08 -13.22 3.32
CA LEU A 294 6.51 -14.37 4.04
C LEU A 294 7.17 -15.67 3.59
N ALA A 295 7.39 -15.87 2.28
CA ALA A 295 7.98 -17.08 1.74
C ALA A 295 9.42 -17.31 2.21
N VAL A 296 10.27 -16.27 2.19
CA VAL A 296 11.64 -16.35 2.70
C VAL A 296 11.66 -16.70 4.19
N LEU A 297 10.87 -16.00 5.00
CA LEU A 297 10.83 -16.22 6.45
C LEU A 297 10.26 -17.59 6.83
N ARG A 298 9.26 -18.09 6.09
CA ARG A 298 8.62 -19.40 6.31
C ARG A 298 9.33 -20.57 5.64
N HIS A 299 10.32 -20.30 4.78
CA HIS A 299 10.98 -21.28 3.90
C HIS A 299 9.98 -22.05 3.02
N LEU A 300 9.03 -21.34 2.41
CA LEU A 300 8.05 -21.94 1.51
C LEU A 300 8.72 -22.44 0.23
N ASP A 301 8.28 -23.58 -0.26
CA ASP A 301 8.73 -24.11 -1.54
C ASP A 301 8.16 -23.29 -2.73
N THR A 302 8.81 -23.43 -3.89
CA THR A 302 8.42 -22.73 -5.12
C THR A 302 6.96 -22.93 -5.51
N ARG A 303 6.40 -24.14 -5.36
CA ARG A 303 5.03 -24.44 -5.81
C ARG A 303 3.99 -23.80 -4.88
N THR A 304 4.22 -23.84 -3.58
CA THR A 304 3.37 -23.12 -2.61
C THR A 304 3.39 -21.62 -2.89
N LEU A 305 4.56 -21.06 -3.24
CA LEU A 305 4.70 -19.66 -3.61
C LEU A 305 4.03 -19.31 -4.95
N GLU A 306 4.12 -20.15 -5.98
CA GLU A 306 3.36 -20.00 -7.23
C GLU A 306 1.85 -19.95 -6.99
N MET A 307 1.33 -20.83 -6.12
CA MET A 307 -0.09 -20.81 -5.73
C MET A 307 -0.46 -19.51 -5.00
N ALA A 308 0.39 -19.05 -4.06
CA ALA A 308 0.16 -17.80 -3.35
C ALA A 308 0.15 -16.58 -4.31
N TYR A 309 1.07 -16.51 -5.28
CA TYR A 309 1.07 -15.51 -6.34
C TYR A 309 -0.19 -15.62 -7.23
N GLY A 310 -0.60 -16.84 -7.58
CA GLY A 310 -1.83 -17.08 -8.34
C GLY A 310 -3.10 -16.59 -7.64
N LEU A 311 -3.15 -16.68 -6.30
CA LEU A 311 -4.22 -16.10 -5.48
C LEU A 311 -4.09 -14.57 -5.39
N ALA A 312 -2.87 -14.06 -5.25
CA ALA A 312 -2.57 -12.63 -5.18
C ALA A 312 -3.05 -11.86 -6.41
N GLY A 313 -3.03 -12.47 -7.61
CA GLY A 313 -3.59 -11.88 -8.82
C GLY A 313 -5.08 -11.54 -8.73
N SER A 314 -5.85 -12.17 -7.85
CA SER A 314 -7.25 -11.83 -7.57
C SER A 314 -7.42 -10.79 -6.45
N LYS A 315 -6.34 -10.40 -5.77
CA LYS A 315 -6.30 -9.44 -4.66
C LYS A 315 -5.50 -8.17 -4.97
N ALA A 316 -4.62 -8.20 -5.96
CA ALA A 316 -3.85 -7.06 -6.43
C ALA A 316 -4.80 -5.92 -6.85
N ALA A 317 -4.95 -4.93 -5.98
CA ALA A 317 -5.91 -3.84 -6.15
C ALA A 317 -5.32 -2.52 -5.65
N GLY A 318 -6.04 -1.42 -5.84
CA GLY A 318 -5.64 -0.09 -5.38
C GLY A 318 -6.16 0.98 -6.33
N SER A 319 -7.44 1.34 -6.21
CA SER A 319 -8.06 2.34 -7.09
C SER A 319 -7.55 3.74 -6.78
N MET A 320 -7.00 4.42 -7.80
CA MET A 320 -6.53 5.80 -7.68
C MET A 320 -7.64 6.86 -7.65
N GLN A 321 -8.92 6.46 -7.56
CA GLN A 321 -10.05 7.38 -7.38
C GLN A 321 -9.90 8.26 -6.12
N TYR A 322 -8.98 7.95 -5.20
CA TYR A 322 -8.66 8.81 -4.06
C TYR A 322 -8.18 10.22 -4.45
N LEU A 323 -7.67 10.41 -5.67
CA LEU A 323 -7.22 11.71 -6.19
C LEU A 323 -8.38 12.70 -6.45
N ASP A 324 -9.63 12.22 -6.44
CA ASP A 324 -10.85 13.01 -6.68
C ASP A 324 -11.28 13.81 -5.43
N ASN A 325 -10.94 13.33 -4.23
CA ASN A 325 -11.42 13.87 -2.95
C ASN A 325 -10.45 13.73 -1.77
N GLY A 326 -9.17 13.45 -2.02
CA GLY A 326 -8.16 13.27 -0.97
C GLY A 326 -8.44 12.11 0.00
N SER A 327 -9.06 11.01 -0.44
CA SER A 327 -9.52 9.95 0.47
C SER A 327 -8.42 8.99 0.97
N TRP A 328 -8.58 8.55 2.21
CA TRP A 328 -7.56 7.76 2.92
C TRP A 328 -7.36 6.33 2.42
N ASN A 329 -8.10 5.84 1.41
CA ASN A 329 -7.81 4.52 0.84
C ASN A 329 -6.42 4.48 0.19
N LYS A 330 -5.88 5.61 -0.29
CA LYS A 330 -4.44 5.74 -0.64
C LYS A 330 -3.56 5.13 0.45
N ARG A 331 -3.78 5.56 1.70
CA ARG A 331 -3.00 5.17 2.89
C ARG A 331 -3.20 3.69 3.21
N LEU A 332 -4.43 3.18 3.04
CA LEU A 332 -4.76 1.76 3.25
C LEU A 332 -4.26 0.80 2.17
N HIS A 333 -3.98 1.27 0.95
CA HIS A 333 -3.55 0.41 -0.18
C HIS A 333 -2.41 -0.57 0.20
N PRO A 334 -1.24 -0.15 0.71
CA PRO A 334 -0.20 -1.10 1.13
C PRO A 334 -0.64 -1.98 2.32
N GLY A 335 -1.51 -1.49 3.21
CA GLY A 335 -2.07 -2.29 4.30
C GLY A 335 -2.95 -3.44 3.80
N PHE A 336 -3.77 -3.21 2.78
CA PHE A 336 -4.55 -4.27 2.12
C PHE A 336 -3.65 -5.29 1.42
N ALA A 337 -2.59 -4.83 0.74
CA ALA A 337 -1.60 -5.73 0.12
C ALA A 337 -0.93 -6.65 1.16
N VAL A 338 -0.50 -6.11 2.30
CA VAL A 338 0.12 -6.91 3.39
C VAL A 338 -0.89 -7.89 4.00
N HIS A 339 -2.11 -7.45 4.32
CA HIS A 339 -3.16 -8.33 4.83
C HIS A 339 -3.46 -9.49 3.88
N ASP A 340 -3.66 -9.17 2.60
CA ASP A 340 -4.03 -10.18 1.60
C ASP A 340 -2.86 -11.08 1.24
N ALA A 341 -1.60 -10.66 1.42
CA ALA A 341 -0.44 -11.53 1.33
C ALA A 341 -0.49 -12.67 2.36
N PHE A 342 -0.78 -12.35 3.63
CA PHE A 342 -0.98 -13.38 4.68
C PHE A 342 -2.13 -14.34 4.33
N MET A 343 -3.24 -13.81 3.80
CA MET A 343 -4.36 -14.62 3.35
C MET A 343 -3.99 -15.55 2.17
N CYS A 344 -3.27 -15.04 1.16
CA CYS A 344 -2.88 -15.82 -0.01
C CYS A 344 -1.88 -16.93 0.35
N VAL A 345 -0.92 -16.65 1.24
CA VAL A 345 0.02 -17.66 1.76
C VAL A 345 -0.71 -18.73 2.56
N ALA A 346 -1.55 -18.36 3.53
CA ALA A 346 -2.28 -19.33 4.36
C ALA A 346 -3.22 -20.23 3.53
N LEU A 347 -3.84 -19.69 2.47
CA LEU A 347 -4.66 -20.47 1.53
C LEU A 347 -3.80 -21.42 0.69
N ALA A 348 -2.64 -20.98 0.20
CA ALA A 348 -1.72 -21.82 -0.57
C ALA A 348 -1.12 -22.96 0.27
N GLU A 349 -0.70 -22.67 1.52
CA GLU A 349 -0.25 -23.68 2.49
C GLU A 349 -1.35 -24.71 2.81
N ALA A 350 -2.61 -24.30 2.82
CA ALA A 350 -3.77 -25.18 2.95
C ALA A 350 -4.14 -25.95 1.66
N GLY A 351 -3.35 -25.83 0.59
CA GLY A 351 -3.54 -26.53 -0.68
C GLY A 351 -4.55 -25.88 -1.64
N VAL A 352 -4.95 -24.63 -1.42
CA VAL A 352 -5.82 -23.89 -2.36
C VAL A 352 -5.02 -23.54 -3.61
N VAL A 353 -5.43 -24.11 -4.75
CA VAL A 353 -4.75 -23.93 -6.03
C VAL A 353 -4.99 -22.53 -6.59
N GLY A 354 -3.95 -21.70 -6.58
CA GLY A 354 -3.92 -20.40 -7.26
C GLY A 354 -3.80 -20.52 -8.78
N ALA A 355 -4.07 -19.42 -9.49
CA ALA A 355 -3.91 -19.35 -10.95
C ALA A 355 -2.43 -19.49 -11.36
N SER A 356 -2.10 -20.51 -12.16
CA SER A 356 -0.76 -20.68 -12.74
C SER A 356 -0.42 -19.54 -13.69
N ARG A 357 0.87 -19.21 -13.83
CA ARG A 357 1.38 -18.22 -14.80
C ARG A 357 0.73 -16.84 -14.63
N ILE A 358 0.49 -16.42 -13.39
CA ILE A 358 -0.28 -15.20 -13.10
C ILE A 358 0.38 -13.93 -13.65
N LEU A 359 1.70 -13.88 -13.81
CA LEU A 359 2.40 -12.72 -14.35
C LEU A 359 2.31 -12.69 -15.89
N GLU A 360 2.68 -13.79 -16.53
CA GLU A 360 2.83 -13.92 -17.99
C GLU A 360 1.62 -14.49 -18.76
N GLY A 361 0.52 -14.80 -18.06
CA GLY A 361 -0.67 -15.43 -18.62
C GLY A 361 -1.51 -14.53 -19.53
N THR A 362 -2.39 -15.13 -20.33
CA THR A 362 -3.27 -14.40 -21.26
C THR A 362 -4.24 -13.43 -20.56
N SER A 363 -4.67 -13.78 -19.36
CA SER A 363 -5.43 -12.92 -18.42
C SER A 363 -4.57 -12.57 -17.19
N GLY A 364 -3.25 -12.61 -17.35
CA GLY A 364 -2.28 -12.36 -16.28
C GLY A 364 -2.17 -10.89 -15.91
N PHE A 365 -1.47 -10.66 -14.80
CA PHE A 365 -1.24 -9.37 -14.15
C PHE A 365 -0.82 -8.28 -15.13
N PHE A 366 0.25 -8.50 -15.92
CA PHE A 366 0.69 -7.47 -16.85
C PHE A 366 -0.33 -7.20 -17.97
N LYS A 367 -1.02 -8.23 -18.49
CA LYS A 367 -2.05 -8.06 -19.53
C LYS A 367 -3.31 -7.36 -19.04
N ALA A 368 -3.63 -7.45 -17.75
CA ALA A 368 -4.79 -6.80 -17.17
C ALA A 368 -4.50 -5.37 -16.65
N TYR A 369 -3.32 -5.15 -16.05
CA TYR A 369 -3.03 -3.94 -15.27
C TYR A 369 -2.25 -2.87 -16.03
N THR A 370 -1.51 -3.20 -17.10
CA THR A 370 -0.86 -2.21 -17.97
C THR A 370 -1.31 -2.37 -19.43
N PRO A 371 -1.61 -1.28 -20.16
CA PRO A 371 -1.84 -1.32 -21.60
C PRO A 371 -0.53 -1.48 -22.40
N SER A 372 0.64 -1.44 -21.76
CA SER A 372 1.92 -1.43 -22.48
C SER A 372 2.20 -2.74 -23.19
N GLU A 373 2.61 -2.64 -24.46
CA GLU A 373 3.17 -3.76 -25.22
C GLU A 373 4.67 -3.95 -24.93
N SER A 374 5.31 -3.03 -24.19
CA SER A 374 6.74 -3.04 -23.86
C SER A 374 7.12 -3.81 -22.58
N VAL A 375 6.19 -4.59 -22.02
CA VAL A 375 6.44 -5.41 -20.81
C VAL A 375 7.50 -6.46 -21.13
N ASP A 376 8.65 -6.39 -20.45
CA ASP A 376 9.79 -7.27 -20.68
C ASP A 376 9.92 -8.29 -19.53
N LEU A 377 9.36 -9.47 -19.76
CA LEU A 377 9.44 -10.60 -18.83
C LEU A 377 10.87 -11.14 -18.67
N GLY A 378 11.79 -10.85 -19.59
CA GLY A 378 13.20 -11.20 -19.47
C GLY A 378 13.88 -10.31 -18.43
N ARG A 379 13.68 -8.98 -18.54
CA ARG A 379 14.19 -8.02 -17.55
C ARG A 379 13.58 -8.22 -16.16
N LEU A 380 12.38 -8.79 -16.07
CA LEU A 380 11.76 -9.14 -14.79
C LEU A 380 12.56 -10.24 -14.03
N VAL A 381 13.31 -11.07 -14.73
CA VAL A 381 14.02 -12.24 -14.17
C VAL A 381 15.54 -12.22 -14.41
N GLU A 382 16.07 -11.18 -15.05
CA GLU A 382 17.51 -11.05 -15.34
C GLU A 382 18.35 -10.92 -14.06
N ASP A 383 19.40 -11.71 -13.94
CA ASP A 383 20.42 -11.63 -12.88
C ASP A 383 19.85 -11.63 -11.44
N LEU A 384 18.72 -12.32 -11.20
CA LEU A 384 18.09 -12.42 -9.88
C LEU A 384 19.05 -12.97 -8.82
N GLY A 385 19.20 -12.24 -7.71
CA GLY A 385 20.14 -12.56 -6.63
C GLY A 385 21.55 -12.00 -6.82
N GLU A 386 21.94 -11.68 -8.06
CA GLU A 386 23.22 -11.05 -8.39
C GLU A 386 23.10 -9.52 -8.51
N LYS A 387 22.08 -9.05 -9.25
CA LYS A 387 21.72 -7.64 -9.36
C LYS A 387 20.45 -7.36 -8.56
N TRP A 388 20.51 -6.25 -7.82
CA TRP A 388 19.46 -5.81 -6.90
C TRP A 388 19.00 -4.41 -7.30
N GLU A 389 17.93 -4.35 -8.09
CA GLU A 389 17.37 -3.11 -8.62
C GLU A 389 16.83 -2.18 -7.53
N TRP A 390 16.29 -2.76 -6.45
CA TRP A 390 15.71 -1.97 -5.37
C TRP A 390 16.72 -1.09 -4.62
N LEU A 391 18.03 -1.31 -4.78
CA LEU A 391 19.07 -0.41 -4.27
C LEU A 391 18.93 1.03 -4.79
N GLY A 392 18.32 1.20 -5.97
CA GLY A 392 17.93 2.51 -6.54
C GLY A 392 16.73 3.17 -5.87
N SER A 393 16.20 2.65 -4.76
CA SER A 393 15.07 3.27 -4.04
C SER A 393 15.52 4.52 -3.27
N SER A 394 14.81 5.61 -3.50
CA SER A 394 15.01 6.92 -2.89
C SER A 394 14.28 7.04 -1.54
N LEU A 395 14.81 7.89 -0.65
CA LEU A 395 14.10 8.32 0.56
C LEU A 395 13.62 9.76 0.39
N LYS A 396 12.37 10.01 0.75
CA LYS A 396 11.73 11.33 0.67
C LYS A 396 12.28 12.28 1.73
N PRO A 397 12.76 13.49 1.38
CA PRO A 397 13.11 14.55 2.34
C PRO A 397 11.89 15.30 2.89
N TYR A 398 10.80 15.37 2.10
CA TYR A 398 9.57 16.09 2.40
C TYR A 398 8.32 15.18 2.36
N PRO A 399 7.31 15.40 3.22
CA PRO A 399 6.12 14.54 3.38
C PRO A 399 5.06 14.67 2.28
N ALA A 400 5.47 14.71 1.01
CA ALA A 400 4.59 14.97 -0.14
C ALA A 400 4.89 14.05 -1.34
N CYS A 401 4.05 14.10 -2.37
CA CYS A 401 4.21 13.29 -3.59
C CYS A 401 5.59 13.51 -4.21
N ARG A 402 6.34 12.45 -4.55
CA ARG A 402 7.73 12.56 -5.04
C ARG A 402 7.87 13.52 -6.24
N MET A 403 6.84 13.60 -7.07
CA MET A 403 6.73 14.48 -8.24
C MET A 403 6.76 16.00 -7.92
N THR A 404 6.59 16.42 -6.66
CA THR A 404 6.72 17.83 -6.24
C THR A 404 8.09 18.17 -5.64
N HIS A 405 8.95 17.19 -5.37
CA HIS A 405 10.13 17.38 -4.50
C HIS A 405 11.17 18.34 -5.07
N ALA A 406 11.44 18.29 -6.38
CA ALA A 406 12.33 19.25 -7.01
C ALA A 406 11.79 20.69 -6.93
N PHE A 407 10.46 20.88 -6.94
CA PHE A 407 9.87 22.20 -6.73
C PHE A 407 9.95 22.67 -5.28
N ILE A 408 9.75 21.78 -4.30
CA ILE A 408 9.89 22.08 -2.86
C ILE A 408 11.33 22.52 -2.57
N GLU A 409 12.33 21.80 -3.10
CA GLU A 409 13.74 22.12 -2.93
C GLU A 409 14.10 23.47 -3.58
N LEU A 410 13.72 23.68 -4.84
CA LEU A 410 13.96 24.95 -5.54
C LEU A 410 13.30 26.15 -4.83
N SER A 411 12.07 25.99 -4.34
CA SER A 411 11.34 27.07 -3.65
C SER A 411 11.88 27.35 -2.25
N GLY A 412 12.22 26.32 -1.47
CA GLY A 412 12.89 26.47 -0.18
C GLY A 412 14.25 27.19 -0.31
N ASN A 413 15.03 26.86 -1.34
CA ASN A 413 16.30 27.53 -1.62
C ASN A 413 16.12 29.01 -2.02
N MET A 414 15.10 29.34 -2.84
CA MET A 414 14.77 30.74 -3.16
C MET A 414 14.28 31.51 -1.94
N GLN A 415 13.47 30.89 -1.08
CA GLN A 415 12.99 31.47 0.17
C GLN A 415 14.17 31.80 1.09
N ALA A 416 15.08 30.86 1.31
CA ALA A 416 16.25 31.04 2.16
C ALA A 416 17.20 32.14 1.65
N ALA A 417 17.30 32.32 0.32
CA ALA A 417 18.11 33.37 -0.28
C ALA A 417 17.49 34.78 -0.19
N ARG A 418 16.15 34.89 -0.11
CA ARG A 418 15.42 36.17 -0.18
C ARG A 418 14.81 36.63 1.15
N ALA A 419 14.52 35.73 2.08
CA ALA A 419 13.81 36.05 3.31
C ALA A 419 14.61 37.02 4.19
N LYS A 420 14.03 38.20 4.44
CA LYS A 420 14.56 39.23 5.36
C LYS A 420 14.24 38.92 6.83
N SER A 421 13.48 37.85 7.08
CA SER A 421 12.95 37.43 8.38
C SER A 421 12.61 35.93 8.32
N SER A 422 11.72 35.42 9.19
CA SER A 422 11.27 34.02 9.14
C SER A 422 10.41 33.64 7.94
N ARG A 423 9.94 34.61 7.14
CA ARG A 423 9.19 34.35 5.90
C ARG A 423 9.43 35.39 4.81
N VAL A 424 9.12 35.02 3.58
CA VAL A 424 8.83 35.93 2.46
C VAL A 424 7.35 36.33 2.51
N SER A 425 6.97 37.50 1.98
CA SER A 425 5.56 37.83 1.78
C SER A 425 5.05 37.45 0.40
N GLN A 426 3.83 36.93 0.37
CA GLN A 426 3.03 36.68 -0.82
C GLN A 426 2.87 37.94 -1.71
N ASP A 427 2.94 39.13 -1.13
CA ASP A 427 2.92 40.44 -1.81
C ASP A 427 4.26 40.81 -2.46
N GLU A 428 5.36 40.16 -2.10
CA GLU A 428 6.67 40.30 -2.77
C GLU A 428 6.73 39.46 -4.06
N ILE A 429 5.78 38.53 -4.27
CA ILE A 429 5.71 37.63 -5.43
C ILE A 429 4.64 38.14 -6.41
N GLU A 430 5.02 38.36 -7.66
CA GLU A 430 4.11 38.75 -8.75
C GLU A 430 3.47 37.52 -9.40
N SER A 431 4.29 36.56 -9.85
CA SER A 431 3.84 35.32 -10.49
C SER A 431 4.86 34.20 -10.39
N VAL A 432 4.40 32.95 -10.55
CA VAL A 432 5.23 31.75 -10.56
C VAL A 432 4.85 30.85 -11.73
N GLU A 433 5.84 30.38 -12.50
CA GLU A 433 5.66 29.37 -13.54
C GLU A 433 6.41 28.09 -13.17
N LEU A 434 5.68 26.97 -13.13
CA LEU A 434 6.19 25.61 -12.92
C LEU A 434 6.15 24.84 -14.24
N ARG A 435 7.19 24.04 -14.50
CA ARG A 435 7.31 23.16 -15.67
C ARG A 435 7.78 21.78 -15.26
N MET A 436 7.03 20.76 -15.65
CA MET A 436 7.26 19.36 -15.27
C MET A 436 6.93 18.41 -16.41
N SER A 437 7.30 17.13 -16.28
CA SER A 437 6.96 16.10 -17.27
C SER A 437 5.43 15.95 -17.43
N PRO A 438 4.92 15.51 -18.61
CA PRO A 438 3.49 15.25 -18.79
C PRO A 438 2.90 14.23 -17.80
N ALA A 439 3.70 13.24 -17.37
CA ALA A 439 3.30 12.23 -16.38
C ALA A 439 3.11 12.85 -14.98
N ASN A 440 4.03 13.72 -14.56
CA ASN A 440 3.93 14.41 -13.27
C ASN A 440 2.76 15.40 -13.25
N TYR A 441 2.52 16.08 -14.38
CA TYR A 441 1.43 17.05 -14.51
C TYR A 441 0.07 16.46 -14.17
N ILE A 442 -0.24 15.25 -14.67
CA ILE A 442 -1.53 14.59 -14.41
C ILE A 442 -1.77 14.40 -12.91
N LEU A 443 -0.75 13.99 -12.15
CA LEU A 443 -0.91 13.76 -10.71
C LEU A 443 -0.90 15.06 -9.91
N VAL A 444 0.09 15.95 -10.11
CA VAL A 444 0.34 17.07 -9.18
C VAL A 444 0.26 18.47 -9.79
N GLY A 445 0.21 18.58 -11.12
CA GLY A 445 0.28 19.85 -11.86
C GLY A 445 -1.03 20.32 -12.50
N ASP A 446 -2.02 19.44 -12.64
CA ASP A 446 -3.35 19.76 -13.18
C ASP A 446 -4.09 20.76 -12.27
N PRO A 447 -4.60 21.91 -12.77
CA PRO A 447 -5.25 22.96 -11.96
C PRO A 447 -6.68 22.60 -11.51
N THR A 448 -6.91 21.38 -11.03
CA THR A 448 -8.20 21.01 -10.42
C THR A 448 -8.46 21.85 -9.15
N PRO A 449 -9.72 22.11 -8.76
CA PRO A 449 -10.02 22.94 -7.60
C PRO A 449 -9.34 22.45 -6.30
N ASN A 450 -9.34 21.13 -6.07
CA ASN A 450 -8.69 20.50 -4.92
C ASN A 450 -7.15 20.58 -4.98
N LYS A 451 -6.52 20.61 -6.16
CA LYS A 451 -5.07 20.81 -6.27
C LYS A 451 -4.70 22.28 -6.13
N ARG A 452 -5.49 23.23 -6.64
CA ARG A 452 -5.19 24.66 -6.52
C ARG A 452 -5.38 25.17 -5.08
N HIS A 453 -6.48 24.78 -4.43
CA HIS A 453 -6.79 25.13 -3.04
C HIS A 453 -7.17 23.86 -2.25
N PRO A 454 -6.19 23.05 -1.82
CA PRO A 454 -6.46 21.83 -1.07
C PRO A 454 -7.04 22.15 0.31
N THR A 455 -8.15 21.51 0.65
CA THR A 455 -8.82 21.63 1.95
C THR A 455 -8.62 20.38 2.83
N ASN A 456 -7.68 19.51 2.46
CA ASN A 456 -7.27 18.35 3.25
C ASN A 456 -5.81 17.96 2.94
N VAL A 457 -5.23 17.15 3.84
CA VAL A 457 -3.82 16.76 3.80
C VAL A 457 -3.44 15.98 2.53
N ILE A 458 -4.30 15.10 2.01
CA ILE A 458 -3.96 14.29 0.82
C ILE A 458 -3.94 15.17 -0.43
N ASP A 459 -4.95 16.02 -0.66
CA ASP A 459 -4.92 16.93 -1.81
C ASP A 459 -3.71 17.88 -1.75
N ALA A 460 -3.30 18.30 -0.54
CA ALA A 460 -2.08 19.09 -0.33
C ALA A 460 -0.78 18.30 -0.56
N GLN A 461 -0.72 17.00 -0.24
CA GLN A 461 0.39 16.09 -0.56
C GLN A 461 0.56 15.93 -2.08
N PHE A 462 -0.55 15.98 -2.84
CA PHE A 462 -0.59 15.82 -4.30
C PHE A 462 -0.79 17.15 -5.05
N SER A 463 -0.42 18.29 -4.45
CA SER A 463 -0.53 19.62 -5.07
C SER A 463 0.84 20.29 -5.24
N ALA A 464 1.26 20.50 -6.49
CA ALA A 464 2.44 21.34 -6.76
C ALA A 464 2.21 22.81 -6.35
N TYR A 465 0.97 23.29 -6.43
CA TYR A 465 0.56 24.65 -6.04
C TYR A 465 0.84 24.90 -4.55
N PHE A 466 0.26 24.05 -3.69
CA PHE A 466 0.35 24.20 -2.24
C PHE A 466 1.79 24.01 -1.74
N GLN A 467 2.48 22.99 -2.23
CA GLN A 467 3.85 22.69 -1.83
C GLN A 467 4.82 23.83 -2.19
N VAL A 468 4.72 24.39 -3.41
CA VAL A 468 5.52 25.57 -3.80
C VAL A 468 5.12 26.82 -3.04
N ALA A 469 3.81 27.07 -2.86
CA ALA A 469 3.35 28.26 -2.15
C ALA A 469 3.80 28.24 -0.68
N HIS A 470 3.69 27.09 0.00
CA HIS A 470 4.24 26.91 1.35
C HIS A 470 5.75 27.18 1.36
N SER A 471 6.51 26.51 0.49
CA SER A 471 7.96 26.56 0.56
C SER A 471 8.59 27.87 0.08
N LEU A 472 7.94 28.63 -0.82
CA LEU A 472 8.34 30.00 -1.15
C LEU A 472 8.11 30.98 0.01
N LEU A 473 7.10 30.76 0.86
CA LEU A 473 6.80 31.65 2.00
C LEU A 473 7.63 31.27 3.23
N TYR A 474 7.60 30.00 3.61
CA TYR A 474 8.08 29.50 4.91
C TYR A 474 9.38 28.66 4.83
N GLY A 475 9.85 28.35 3.62
CA GLY A 475 11.01 27.52 3.38
C GLY A 475 10.66 26.02 3.29
N ALA A 476 11.69 25.19 3.16
CA ALA A 476 11.56 23.73 3.15
C ALA A 476 12.65 23.12 4.04
N LYS A 477 12.27 22.19 4.92
CA LYS A 477 13.22 21.46 5.77
C LYS A 477 12.89 19.97 5.78
N THR A 478 13.94 19.14 5.83
CA THR A 478 13.83 17.71 6.11
C THR A 478 12.98 17.44 7.35
N GLY A 479 12.02 16.51 7.25
CA GLY A 479 11.17 16.11 8.38
C GLY A 479 10.08 17.12 8.76
N ASP A 480 9.92 18.23 8.02
CA ASP A 480 8.95 19.27 8.40
C ASP A 480 7.51 18.89 8.06
N MET A 481 6.70 18.71 9.11
CA MET A 481 5.26 18.48 9.03
C MET A 481 4.43 19.77 9.14
N SER A 482 5.06 20.94 9.30
CA SER A 482 4.39 22.23 9.41
C SER A 482 3.56 22.68 8.18
N PRO A 483 3.78 22.20 6.93
CA PRO A 483 2.87 22.54 5.83
C PRO A 483 1.41 22.20 6.16
N TYR A 484 1.14 21.06 6.79
CA TYR A 484 -0.22 20.58 6.98
C TYR A 484 -1.00 21.24 8.12
N SER A 485 -0.33 22.00 8.99
CA SER A 485 -1.02 22.91 9.93
C SER A 485 -1.40 24.26 9.29
N ARG A 486 -1.02 24.49 8.02
CA ARG A 486 -1.25 25.71 7.24
C ARG A 486 -2.22 25.52 6.06
N LEU A 487 -3.02 24.46 6.05
CA LEU A 487 -4.01 24.22 4.98
C LEU A 487 -4.93 25.43 4.75
N GLU A 488 -5.35 26.10 5.83
CA GLU A 488 -6.23 27.27 5.81
C GLU A 488 -5.49 28.63 5.79
N ASP A 489 -4.18 28.64 5.50
CA ASP A 489 -3.38 29.88 5.53
C ASP A 489 -3.70 30.77 4.32
N PRO A 490 -4.32 31.95 4.51
CA PRO A 490 -4.75 32.80 3.39
C PRO A 490 -3.57 33.33 2.56
N ALA A 491 -2.36 33.41 3.11
CA ALA A 491 -1.18 33.80 2.34
C ALA A 491 -0.76 32.69 1.36
N ILE A 492 -0.92 31.41 1.73
CA ILE A 492 -0.71 30.27 0.83
C ILE A 492 -1.75 30.30 -0.29
N HIS A 493 -3.04 30.42 0.03
CA HIS A 493 -4.09 30.45 -0.99
C HIS A 493 -3.91 31.61 -1.99
N GLN A 494 -3.62 32.82 -1.52
CA GLN A 494 -3.32 33.98 -2.38
C GLN A 494 -2.11 33.74 -3.30
N LEU A 495 -1.11 32.97 -2.86
CA LEU A 495 0.04 32.62 -3.68
C LEU A 495 -0.27 31.49 -4.66
N THR A 496 -1.10 30.50 -4.30
CA THR A 496 -1.51 29.44 -5.24
C THR A 496 -2.24 29.98 -6.47
N ASP A 497 -2.96 31.10 -6.35
CA ASP A 497 -3.57 31.79 -7.49
C ASP A 497 -2.55 32.37 -8.48
N LYS A 498 -1.39 32.79 -7.99
CA LYS A 498 -0.28 33.34 -8.79
C LYS A 498 0.58 32.24 -9.45
N ILE A 499 0.35 30.97 -9.13
CA ILE A 499 1.07 29.83 -9.70
C ILE A 499 0.38 29.34 -10.99
N SER A 500 1.18 29.20 -12.04
CA SER A 500 0.83 28.51 -13.28
C SER A 500 1.70 27.27 -13.47
N VAL A 501 1.12 26.20 -14.03
CA VAL A 501 1.85 24.94 -14.25
C VAL A 501 1.69 24.53 -15.71
N LYS A 502 2.79 24.11 -16.33
CA LYS A 502 2.85 23.71 -17.74
C LYS A 502 3.60 22.37 -17.86
N THR A 503 3.29 21.63 -18.93
CA THR A 503 4.09 20.47 -19.31
C THR A 503 5.33 20.91 -20.08
N ASP A 504 6.45 20.24 -19.83
CA ASP A 504 7.70 20.43 -20.56
C ASP A 504 8.33 19.06 -20.83
N LYS A 505 8.47 18.71 -22.12
CA LYS A 505 8.97 17.40 -22.56
C LYS A 505 10.48 17.25 -22.39
N SER A 506 11.21 18.31 -22.04
CA SER A 506 12.62 18.23 -21.65
C SER A 506 12.81 17.78 -20.20
N MET A 507 11.76 17.78 -19.38
CA MET A 507 11.80 17.25 -18.01
C MET A 507 11.55 15.74 -18.01
N SER A 508 12.49 14.98 -17.46
CA SER A 508 12.38 13.51 -17.28
C SER A 508 12.26 13.14 -15.80
N GLY A 509 11.66 11.98 -15.50
CA GLY A 509 11.50 11.49 -14.13
C GLY A 509 10.81 12.52 -13.23
N PHE A 510 11.45 12.89 -12.12
CA PHE A 510 10.97 13.89 -11.17
C PHE A 510 11.58 15.29 -11.37
N GLY A 511 12.12 15.55 -12.56
CA GLY A 511 12.70 16.84 -12.92
C GLY A 511 11.69 17.98 -12.96
N ALA A 512 12.15 19.17 -12.60
CA ALA A 512 11.37 20.39 -12.50
C ALA A 512 12.13 21.61 -13.01
N LYS A 513 11.40 22.56 -13.59
CA LYS A 513 11.87 23.90 -13.91
C LYS A 513 10.90 24.94 -13.36
N MET A 514 11.41 25.95 -12.67
CA MET A 514 10.61 26.93 -11.95
C MET A 514 11.14 28.34 -12.22
N SER A 515 10.21 29.28 -12.45
CA SER A 515 10.54 30.71 -12.52
C SER A 515 9.62 31.52 -11.59
N VAL A 516 10.18 32.49 -10.88
CA VAL A 516 9.47 33.39 -9.96
C VAL A 516 9.73 34.83 -10.39
N GLN A 517 8.66 35.58 -10.65
CA GLN A 517 8.70 37.02 -10.85
C GLN A 517 8.39 37.72 -9.53
N TRP A 518 9.20 38.70 -9.18
CA TRP A 518 9.10 39.43 -7.92
C TRP A 518 8.63 40.87 -8.15
N THR A 519 7.90 41.45 -7.20
CA THR A 519 7.29 42.79 -7.35
C THR A 519 8.29 43.96 -7.32
N ASP A 520 9.57 43.70 -7.04
CA ASP A 520 10.69 44.63 -7.23
C ASP A 520 11.33 44.57 -8.63
N GLY A 521 10.74 43.80 -9.55
CA GLY A 521 11.20 43.64 -10.93
C GLY A 521 12.33 42.63 -11.10
N GLN A 522 12.79 41.99 -10.02
CA GLN A 522 13.74 40.88 -10.09
C GLN A 522 13.05 39.59 -10.56
N SER A 523 13.83 38.62 -11.02
CA SER A 523 13.34 37.28 -11.37
C SER A 523 14.36 36.20 -11.03
N ASP A 524 13.85 35.06 -10.58
CA ASP A 524 14.63 33.84 -10.42
C ASP A 524 14.13 32.79 -11.41
N SER A 525 15.05 32.08 -12.07
CA SER A 525 14.72 30.92 -12.90
C SER A 525 15.73 29.82 -12.64
N LYS A 526 15.24 28.63 -12.27
CA LYS A 526 16.04 27.46 -11.90
C LYS A 526 15.47 26.20 -12.51
N GLU A 527 16.33 25.21 -12.68
CA GLU A 527 15.99 23.90 -13.21
C GLU A 527 16.76 22.84 -12.41
N GLN A 528 16.11 21.72 -12.15
CA GLN A 528 16.65 20.60 -11.39
C GLN A 528 16.06 19.29 -11.92
N GLN A 529 16.88 18.49 -12.59
CA GLN A 529 16.45 17.21 -13.16
C GLN A 529 16.34 16.09 -12.10
N ILE A 530 17.16 16.17 -11.05
CA ILE A 530 17.32 15.09 -10.05
C ILE A 530 17.08 15.68 -8.63
N PRO A 531 15.92 15.40 -8.01
CA PRO A 531 15.65 15.87 -6.65
C PRO A 531 16.41 15.12 -5.56
N LEU A 532 16.73 15.82 -4.48
CA LEU A 532 17.32 15.22 -3.28
C LEU A 532 16.56 13.95 -2.87
N GLY A 533 17.26 12.82 -2.78
CA GLY A 533 16.69 11.48 -2.55
C GLY A 533 17.08 10.46 -3.61
N GLU A 534 17.24 10.85 -4.88
CA GLU A 534 17.66 9.92 -5.94
C GLU A 534 19.13 9.51 -5.78
N THR A 535 19.56 8.43 -6.44
CA THR A 535 20.93 7.89 -6.31
C THR A 535 22.01 8.90 -6.66
N GLU A 536 21.79 9.75 -7.67
CA GLU A 536 22.73 10.78 -8.12
C GLU A 536 22.65 12.08 -7.29
N HIS A 537 21.62 12.23 -6.45
CA HIS A 537 21.47 13.31 -5.48
C HIS A 537 21.07 12.74 -4.10
N PRO A 538 21.97 11.98 -3.45
CA PRO A 538 21.59 11.06 -2.38
C PRO A 538 21.18 11.77 -1.09
N PHE A 539 20.14 11.22 -0.45
CA PHE A 539 19.75 11.59 0.91
C PHE A 539 20.63 10.83 1.91
N THR A 540 21.57 11.53 2.55
CA THR A 540 22.62 10.92 3.38
C THR A 540 22.07 10.27 4.65
N ARG A 541 22.80 9.31 5.24
CA ARG A 541 22.44 8.63 6.49
C ARG A 541 22.15 9.60 7.65
N ASP A 542 22.88 10.72 7.73
CA ASP A 542 22.62 11.80 8.71
C ASP A 542 21.26 12.49 8.48
N LYS A 543 20.82 12.61 7.22
CA LYS A 543 19.52 13.18 6.85
C LYS A 543 18.37 12.19 7.08
N VAL A 544 18.62 10.89 6.93
CA VAL A 544 17.70 9.83 7.40
C VAL A 544 17.53 9.94 8.91
N GLU A 545 18.61 10.19 9.67
CA GLU A 545 18.52 10.39 11.12
C GLU A 545 17.77 11.67 11.50
N GLU A 546 18.06 12.80 10.84
CA GLU A 546 17.34 14.06 11.07
C GLU A 546 15.84 13.88 10.84
N LYS A 547 15.45 13.20 9.76
CA LYS A 547 14.05 12.86 9.47
C LYS A 547 13.46 11.92 10.52
N PHE A 548 14.15 10.84 10.86
CA PHE A 548 13.70 9.88 11.87
C PHE A 548 13.46 10.58 13.21
N MET A 549 14.45 11.35 13.70
CA MET A 549 14.35 12.05 14.98
C MET A 549 13.21 13.10 14.97
N ALA A 550 13.01 13.83 13.87
CA ALA A 550 11.90 14.78 13.74
C ALA A 550 10.52 14.12 13.90
N LEU A 551 10.36 12.87 13.45
CA LEU A 551 9.09 12.12 13.51
C LEU A 551 8.94 11.26 14.77
N ALA A 552 10.05 10.71 15.28
CA ALA A 552 10.06 9.76 16.40
C ALA A 552 10.13 10.44 17.77
N VAL A 553 10.86 11.56 17.92
CA VAL A 553 10.99 12.26 19.21
C VAL A 553 9.65 12.74 19.79
N PRO A 554 8.68 13.25 19.00
CA PRO A 554 7.34 13.58 19.50
C PRO A 554 6.56 12.39 20.08
N VAL A 555 6.92 11.15 19.73
CA VAL A 555 6.23 9.91 20.14
C VAL A 555 6.97 9.18 21.25
N TYR A 556 8.27 8.97 21.09
CA TYR A 556 9.11 8.17 21.99
C TYR A 556 9.97 9.00 22.96
N GLY A 557 10.13 10.30 22.70
CA GLY A 557 11.14 11.13 23.36
C GLY A 557 12.56 10.88 22.82
N GLU A 558 13.47 11.81 23.12
CA GLU A 558 14.83 11.84 22.57
C GLU A 558 15.63 10.58 22.89
N THR A 559 15.74 10.20 24.17
CA THR A 559 16.54 9.04 24.62
C THR A 559 16.14 7.74 23.94
N LYS A 560 14.84 7.44 23.84
CA LYS A 560 14.34 6.20 23.23
C LYS A 560 14.49 6.25 21.71
N SER A 561 14.35 7.42 21.09
CA SER A 561 14.61 7.60 19.65
C SER A 561 16.08 7.30 19.32
N SER A 562 17.04 7.87 20.06
CA SER A 562 18.46 7.59 19.85
C SER A 562 18.83 6.12 20.10
N GLN A 563 18.15 5.43 21.02
CA GLN A 563 18.29 3.98 21.21
C GLN A 563 17.79 3.18 20.01
N ILE A 564 16.71 3.61 19.35
CA ILE A 564 16.18 2.97 18.13
C ILE A 564 17.17 3.11 16.97
N VAL A 565 17.78 4.30 16.79
CA VAL A 565 18.85 4.51 15.80
C VAL A 565 19.98 3.50 16.01
N GLN A 566 20.52 3.42 17.23
CA GLN A 566 21.58 2.47 17.58
C GLN A 566 21.17 1.00 17.39
N ALA A 567 19.93 0.64 17.72
CA ALA A 567 19.41 -0.71 17.53
C ALA A 567 19.29 -1.12 16.04
N VAL A 568 18.99 -0.16 15.15
CA VAL A 568 18.96 -0.40 13.70
C VAL A 568 20.38 -0.42 13.12
N ASP A 569 21.29 0.43 13.59
CA ASP A 569 22.70 0.42 13.15
C ASP A 569 23.44 -0.87 13.55
N SER A 570 23.12 -1.45 14.72
CA SER A 570 23.62 -2.74 15.21
C SER A 570 22.62 -3.91 15.03
N LEU A 571 21.77 -3.88 14.00
CA LEU A 571 20.71 -4.88 13.81
C LEU A 571 21.18 -6.35 13.82
N GLU A 572 22.38 -6.63 13.29
CA GLU A 572 23.00 -7.96 13.28
C GLU A 572 23.29 -8.51 14.69
N GLU A 573 23.43 -7.63 15.69
CA GLU A 573 23.81 -7.98 17.06
C GLU A 573 22.58 -8.26 17.96
N MET A 574 21.36 -8.13 17.42
CA MET A 574 20.12 -8.35 18.17
C MET A 574 19.07 -9.19 17.43
N SER A 575 18.17 -9.79 18.20
CA SER A 575 16.97 -10.43 17.67
C SER A 575 15.92 -9.39 17.27
N ILE A 576 15.08 -9.74 16.29
CA ILE A 576 13.98 -8.88 15.85
C ILE A 576 12.98 -8.57 16.98
N LEU A 577 12.82 -9.48 17.95
CA LEU A 577 12.01 -9.26 19.15
C LEU A 577 12.57 -8.17 20.07
N GLN A 578 13.89 -7.99 20.14
CA GLN A 578 14.50 -6.90 20.92
C GLN A 578 14.23 -5.55 20.27
N LEU A 579 14.36 -5.46 18.93
CA LEU A 579 13.98 -4.27 18.18
C LEU A 579 12.49 -3.96 18.36
N LEU A 580 11.61 -4.94 18.10
CA LEU A 580 10.16 -4.74 18.21
C LEU A 580 9.73 -4.36 19.63
N LYS A 581 10.36 -4.93 20.67
CA LYS A 581 10.12 -4.52 22.06
C LYS A 581 10.53 -3.07 22.33
N LEU A 582 11.61 -2.58 21.72
CA LEU A 582 12.00 -1.17 21.80
C LEU A 582 11.01 -0.26 21.04
N LEU A 583 10.28 -0.79 20.07
CA LEU A 583 9.30 -0.06 19.25
C LEU A 583 7.85 -0.08 19.80
N ARG A 584 7.62 -0.65 20.99
CA ARG A 584 6.35 -0.60 21.73
C ARG A 584 6.25 0.69 22.53
#